data_AF-A0A3R9L0I6-F1
#
_entry.id   AF-A0A3R9L0I6-F1
#
_cell.length_a   1.000
_cell.length_b   1.000
_cell.length_c   1.000
_cell.angle_alpha   90.00
_cell.angle_beta   90.00
_cell.angle_gamma   90.00
#
_symmetry.space_group_name_H-M   'P 1'
#
loop_
_entity.id
_entity.type
_entity.pdbx_description
1 polymer ?
#
loop_
_entity_poly.entity_id
_entity_poly.type
_entity_poly.pdbx_seq_one_letter_code
_entity_poly.pdbx_strand_id
1 'polypeptide(L)'
;MSKFNLFKIRKKRSNLYSIDGLVGFIDKEMFKYAYIDKHDIELHKGIYSISDERIRSINVKDKTIEMEISDIPVTVSMKSLLTPSIRKKLRISNENFIAIYHLMEQ
;
A
#
# COMPACT_ATOMS: atom_id res chain seq x y z
N MET A 1 -14.00 15.42 17.72
CA MET A 1 -13.07 14.75 16.77
C MET A 1 -13.70 13.46 16.29
N SER A 2 -14.19 13.41 15.05
CA SER A 2 -14.74 12.17 14.48
C SER A 2 -13.63 11.13 14.39
N LYS A 3 -13.74 10.06 15.19
CA LYS A 3 -13.02 8.81 14.95
C LYS A 3 -13.57 8.29 13.63
N PHE A 4 -12.91 8.61 12.52
CA PHE A 4 -13.13 7.86 11.29
C PHE A 4 -12.77 6.41 11.63
N ASN A 5 -13.80 5.61 11.91
CA ASN A 5 -13.70 4.17 11.83
C ASN A 5 -13.20 3.91 10.41
N LEU A 6 -11.90 3.62 10.27
CA LEU A 6 -11.33 3.17 9.02
C LEU A 6 -12.13 1.93 8.66
N PHE A 7 -13.06 2.07 7.72
CA PHE A 7 -13.79 0.97 7.14
C PHE A 7 -12.78 -0.12 6.80
N LYS A 8 -12.94 -1.31 7.37
CA LYS A 8 -12.00 -2.40 7.12
C LYS A 8 -12.37 -3.01 5.78
N ILE A 9 -11.94 -2.33 4.72
CA ILE A 9 -12.12 -2.76 3.35
C ILE A 9 -11.19 -3.95 3.11
N ARG A 10 -11.74 -5.11 2.75
CA ARG A 10 -10.96 -6.31 2.41
C ARG A 10 -11.21 -6.75 0.99
N LYS A 11 -10.15 -6.98 0.23
CA LYS A 11 -10.31 -7.52 -1.11
C LYS A 11 -10.81 -8.95 -1.04
N LYS A 12 -11.74 -9.31 -1.93
CA LYS A 12 -12.21 -10.68 -2.15
C LYS A 12 -11.67 -11.19 -3.48
N ARG A 13 -12.07 -12.40 -3.88
CA ARG A 13 -11.82 -12.89 -5.25
C ARG A 13 -12.55 -11.97 -6.25
N SER A 14 -11.96 -11.74 -7.43
CA SER A 14 -12.40 -10.75 -8.44
C SER A 14 -12.14 -9.29 -8.02
N ASN A 15 -12.83 -8.31 -8.63
CA ASN A 15 -12.72 -6.88 -8.30
C ASN A 15 -13.62 -6.44 -7.13
N LEU A 16 -14.07 -7.39 -6.30
CA LEU A 16 -15.01 -7.16 -5.20
C LEU A 16 -14.28 -6.94 -3.87
N TYR A 17 -14.89 -6.12 -3.02
CA TYR A 17 -14.41 -5.78 -1.70
C TYR A 17 -15.52 -5.95 -0.68
N SER A 18 -15.15 -6.38 0.53
CA SER A 18 -16.05 -6.39 1.67
C SER A 18 -15.83 -5.14 2.51
N ILE A 19 -16.91 -4.42 2.83
CA ILE A 19 -16.93 -3.19 3.63
C ILE A 19 -17.99 -3.38 4.70
N ASP A 20 -17.57 -3.55 5.96
CA ASP A 20 -18.46 -3.71 7.12
C ASP A 20 -19.62 -4.71 6.92
N GLY A 21 -19.35 -5.81 6.22
CA GLY A 21 -20.32 -6.89 5.95
C GLY A 21 -21.05 -6.79 4.60
N LEU A 22 -20.96 -5.67 3.90
CA LEU A 22 -21.45 -5.51 2.53
C LEU A 22 -20.37 -5.91 1.52
N VAL A 23 -20.75 -6.42 0.36
CA VAL A 23 -19.83 -6.76 -0.74
C VAL A 23 -20.14 -5.90 -1.95
N GLY A 24 -19.14 -5.23 -2.50
CA GLY A 24 -19.31 -4.34 -3.64
C GLY A 24 -18.00 -3.98 -4.32
N PHE A 25 -18.07 -3.10 -5.30
CA PHE A 25 -16.89 -2.50 -5.92
C PHE A 25 -16.50 -1.24 -5.14
N ILE A 26 -15.22 -0.91 -5.14
CA ILE A 26 -14.74 0.38 -4.65
C ILE A 26 -14.18 1.19 -5.81
N ASP A 27 -14.41 2.48 -5.78
CA ASP A 27 -13.76 3.41 -6.70
C ASP A 27 -12.31 3.71 -6.26
N LYS A 28 -11.64 4.56 -7.04
CA LYS A 28 -10.25 4.95 -6.81
C LYS A 28 -10.07 5.77 -5.52
N GLU A 29 -11.04 6.59 -5.15
CA GLU A 29 -10.97 7.41 -3.94
C GLU A 29 -11.05 6.53 -2.69
N MET A 30 -12.00 5.60 -2.67
CA MET A 30 -12.12 4.63 -1.59
C MET A 30 -10.88 3.74 -1.49
N PHE A 31 -10.32 3.32 -2.63
CA PHE A 31 -9.08 2.52 -2.65
C PHE A 31 -7.89 3.26 -2.01
N LYS A 32 -7.78 4.58 -2.16
CA LYS A 32 -6.73 5.39 -1.52
C LYS A 32 -6.76 5.29 0.01
N TYR A 33 -7.93 5.13 0.60
CA TYR A 33 -8.12 5.07 2.06
C TYR A 33 -8.32 3.64 2.59
N ALA A 34 -8.36 2.65 1.71
CA ALA A 34 -8.53 1.26 2.08
C ALA A 34 -7.36 0.75 2.91
N TYR A 35 -7.68 -0.08 3.91
CA TYR A 35 -6.68 -0.88 4.61
C TYR A 35 -6.22 -2.02 3.67
N ILE A 36 -4.91 -2.14 3.45
CA ILE A 36 -4.30 -3.20 2.63
C ILE A 36 -3.23 -3.89 3.47
N ASP A 37 -3.39 -5.20 3.73
CA ASP A 37 -2.35 -6.03 4.32
C ASP A 37 -1.71 -6.97 3.29
N LYS A 38 -0.74 -7.79 3.74
CA LYS A 38 -0.05 -8.75 2.89
C LYS A 38 -1.02 -9.66 2.11
N HIS A 39 -2.10 -10.12 2.76
CA HIS A 39 -3.06 -11.01 2.12
C HIS A 39 -3.84 -10.30 1.01
N ASP A 40 -4.24 -9.05 1.25
CA ASP A 40 -4.93 -8.26 0.22
C ASP A 40 -4.04 -8.01 -1.01
N ILE A 41 -2.73 -7.80 -0.83
CA ILE A 41 -1.78 -7.57 -1.93
C ILE A 41 -1.71 -8.76 -2.90
N GLU A 42 -1.72 -9.98 -2.39
CA GLU A 42 -1.72 -11.21 -3.22
C GLU A 42 -2.97 -11.30 -4.11
N LEU A 43 -4.07 -10.67 -3.69
CA LEU A 43 -5.31 -10.57 -4.47
C LEU A 43 -5.27 -9.40 -5.47
N HIS A 44 -4.34 -8.46 -5.34
CA HIS A 44 -4.08 -7.35 -6.25
C HIS A 44 -3.05 -7.71 -7.33
N LYS A 45 -3.40 -8.68 -8.20
CA LYS A 45 -2.58 -9.11 -9.35
C LYS A 45 -2.64 -8.20 -10.58
N GLY A 46 -3.08 -6.95 -10.41
CA GLY A 46 -3.12 -5.96 -11.49
C GLY A 46 -1.73 -5.42 -11.83
N ILE A 47 -1.65 -4.63 -12.89
CA ILE A 47 -0.44 -3.87 -13.21
C ILE A 47 -0.43 -2.63 -12.32
N TYR A 48 0.57 -2.54 -11.44
CA TYR A 48 0.81 -1.38 -10.58
C TYR A 48 2.18 -0.81 -10.91
N SER A 49 2.27 0.52 -11.00
CA SER A 49 3.52 1.23 -11.22
C SER A 49 3.84 2.11 -10.03
N ILE A 50 5.14 2.32 -9.83
CA ILE A 50 5.64 3.25 -8.84
C ILE A 50 5.61 4.63 -9.48
N SER A 51 4.86 5.54 -8.86
CA SER A 51 4.64 6.91 -9.31
C SER A 51 5.08 7.94 -8.27
N ASP A 52 5.45 7.51 -7.06
CA ASP A 52 5.94 8.38 -6.01
C ASP A 52 7.39 8.79 -6.30
N GLU A 53 7.57 10.03 -6.77
CA GLU A 53 8.86 10.62 -7.14
C GLU A 53 9.89 10.66 -6.01
N ARG A 54 9.42 10.56 -4.76
CA ARG A 54 10.27 10.51 -3.57
C ARG A 54 11.02 9.18 -3.48
N ILE A 55 10.53 8.11 -4.09
CA ILE A 55 11.19 6.81 -4.10
C ILE A 55 12.32 6.87 -5.12
N ARG A 56 13.56 6.83 -4.63
CA ARG A 56 14.77 6.97 -5.45
C ARG A 56 15.27 5.62 -5.95
N SER A 57 15.24 4.61 -5.10
CA SER A 57 15.74 3.28 -5.43
C SER A 57 15.01 2.19 -4.64
N ILE A 58 15.07 0.96 -5.17
CA ILE A 58 14.52 -0.24 -4.54
C ILE A 58 15.61 -1.31 -4.55
N ASN A 59 15.97 -1.78 -3.38
CA ASN A 59 16.86 -2.90 -3.21
C ASN A 59 16.05 -4.15 -2.92
N VAL A 60 15.84 -4.96 -3.96
CA VAL A 60 15.08 -6.22 -3.90
C VAL A 60 15.75 -7.24 -2.99
N LYS A 61 17.08 -7.35 -3.05
CA LYS A 61 17.86 -8.33 -2.26
C LYS A 61 17.70 -8.10 -0.76
N ASP A 62 17.83 -6.85 -0.33
CA ASP A 62 17.73 -6.49 1.10
C ASP A 62 16.30 -6.12 1.52
N LYS A 63 15.34 -6.16 0.58
CA LYS A 63 13.93 -5.77 0.77
C LYS A 63 13.80 -4.38 1.42
N THR A 64 14.48 -3.40 0.85
CA THR A 64 14.44 -2.00 1.30
C THR A 64 14.14 -1.05 0.14
N ILE A 65 13.55 0.09 0.45
CA ILE A 65 13.44 1.23 -0.46
C ILE A 65 14.26 2.39 0.09
N GLU A 66 14.88 3.15 -0.79
CA GLU A 66 15.44 4.46 -0.47
C GLU A 66 14.47 5.53 -0.97
N MET A 67 14.11 6.46 -0.09
CA MET A 67 13.20 7.54 -0.41
C MET A 67 13.62 8.85 0.23
N GLU A 68 13.21 9.95 -0.37
CA GLU A 68 13.51 11.30 0.10
C GLU A 68 12.29 11.93 0.75
N ILE A 69 12.43 12.34 2.01
CA ILE A 69 11.36 12.95 2.80
C ILE A 69 11.86 14.27 3.33
N SER A 70 11.31 15.37 2.81
CA SER A 70 11.76 16.73 3.16
C SER A 70 13.27 16.88 2.99
N ASP A 71 13.79 16.46 1.82
CA ASP A 71 15.21 16.51 1.45
C ASP A 71 16.15 15.65 2.32
N ILE A 72 15.58 14.73 3.12
CA ILE A 72 16.34 13.77 3.93
C ILE A 72 16.22 12.38 3.30
N PRO A 73 17.34 11.71 2.96
CA PRO A 73 17.31 10.34 2.50
C PRO A 73 16.96 9.39 3.66
N VAL A 74 15.97 8.54 3.43
CA VAL A 74 15.46 7.57 4.40
C VAL A 74 15.41 6.20 3.74
N THR A 75 16.00 5.21 4.40
CA THR A 75 15.85 3.80 4.02
C THR A 75 14.69 3.18 4.79
N VAL A 76 13.74 2.59 4.09
CA VAL A 76 12.56 1.95 4.68
C VAL A 76 12.56 0.47 4.32
N SER A 77 12.52 -0.39 5.35
CA SER A 77 12.41 -1.83 5.14
C SER A 77 11.00 -2.23 4.73
N MET A 78 10.91 -3.34 4.01
CA MET A 78 9.64 -3.96 3.65
C MET A 78 8.78 -4.33 4.88
N LYS A 79 9.43 -4.79 5.95
CA LYS A 79 8.77 -5.06 7.23
C LYS A 79 8.09 -3.81 7.80
N SER A 80 8.73 -2.65 7.68
CA SER A 80 8.14 -1.36 8.06
C SER A 80 6.97 -0.99 7.13
N LEU A 81 7.11 -1.20 5.82
CA LEU A 81 6.05 -0.94 4.85
C LEU A 81 4.82 -1.82 5.05
N LEU A 82 4.96 -3.05 5.57
CA LEU A 82 3.81 -3.88 5.94
C LEU A 82 2.95 -3.25 7.04
N THR A 83 3.50 -2.35 7.84
CA THR A 83 2.79 -1.66 8.93
C THR A 83 2.01 -0.45 8.39
N PRO A 84 0.66 -0.45 8.40
CA PRO A 84 -0.14 0.59 7.75
C PRO A 84 0.05 1.99 8.33
N SER A 85 0.30 2.10 9.64
CA SER A 85 0.57 3.39 10.30
C SER A 85 1.87 4.02 9.80
N ILE A 86 2.88 3.21 9.48
CA ILE A 86 4.13 3.67 8.89
C ILE A 86 3.87 4.18 7.46
N ARG A 87 3.20 3.40 6.61
CA ARG A 87 2.84 3.84 5.25
C ARG A 87 2.07 5.17 5.25
N LYS A 88 1.12 5.32 6.17
CA LYS A 88 0.35 6.56 6.34
C LYS A 88 1.24 7.74 6.73
N LYS A 89 2.18 7.55 7.66
CA LYS A 89 3.16 8.59 8.04
C LYS A 89 4.05 8.99 6.86
N LEU A 90 4.50 8.01 6.07
CA LEU A 90 5.32 8.23 4.87
C LEU A 90 4.50 8.74 3.66
N ARG A 91 3.16 8.77 3.78
CA ARG A 91 2.22 9.10 2.70
C ARG A 91 2.37 8.20 1.47
N ILE A 92 2.72 6.94 1.65
CA ILE A 92 2.82 5.97 0.54
C ILE A 92 1.41 5.52 0.16
N SER A 93 1.05 5.66 -1.12
CA SER A 93 -0.25 5.22 -1.64
C SER A 93 -0.34 3.69 -1.71
N ASN A 94 -1.57 3.18 -1.72
CA ASN A 94 -1.80 1.74 -1.88
C ASN A 94 -1.28 1.21 -3.22
N GLU A 95 -1.37 1.99 -4.31
CA GLU A 95 -0.82 1.64 -5.63
C GLU A 95 0.71 1.46 -5.57
N ASN A 96 1.42 2.46 -5.01
CA ASN A 96 2.88 2.39 -4.84
C ASN A 96 3.27 1.22 -3.93
N PHE A 97 2.56 1.03 -2.82
CA PHE A 97 2.83 -0.07 -1.90
C PHE A 97 2.68 -1.45 -2.56
N ILE A 98 1.62 -1.67 -3.34
CA ILE A 98 1.42 -2.94 -4.06
C ILE A 98 2.51 -3.14 -5.12
N ALA A 99 2.88 -2.10 -5.87
CA ALA A 99 3.96 -2.17 -6.85
C ALA A 99 5.30 -2.55 -6.20
N ILE A 100 5.68 -1.87 -5.11
CA ILE A 100 6.90 -2.15 -4.34
C ILE A 100 6.87 -3.59 -3.81
N TYR A 101 5.74 -4.03 -3.26
CA TYR A 101 5.59 -5.38 -2.72
C TYR A 101 5.85 -6.45 -3.79
N HIS A 102 5.20 -6.32 -4.95
CA HIS A 102 5.36 -7.27 -6.05
C HIS A 102 6.76 -7.28 -6.66
N LEU A 103 7.48 -6.15 -6.62
CA LEU A 103 8.89 -6.10 -7.05
C LEU A 103 9.83 -6.79 -6.06
N MET A 104 9.54 -6.73 -4.75
CA MET A 104 10.40 -7.30 -3.70
C MET A 104 10.19 -8.80 -3.46
N GLU A 105 9.10 -9.38 -3.93
CA GLU A 105 8.83 -10.82 -3.83
C GLU A 105 9.20 -11.60 -5.11
N GLN A 106 9.67 -10.91 -6.16
CA GLN A 106 10.36 -11.52 -7.31
C GLN A 106 11.78 -11.92 -6.92
#